data_AF-A0A495ZF74-F1
#
_entry.id   AF-A0A495ZF74-F1
#
_cell.length_a   1.000
_cell.length_b   1.000
_cell.length_c   1.000
_cell.angle_alpha   90.00
_cell.angle_beta   90.00
_cell.angle_gamma   90.00
#
_symmetry.space_group_name_H-M   'P 1'
#
loop_
_entity.id
_entity.type
_entity.pdbx_description
1 polymer ?
#
loop_
_entity_poly.entity_id
_entity_poly.type
_entity_poly.pdbx_seq_one_letter_code
_entity_poly.pdbx_strand_id
1 'polypeptide(L)'
;MGTGIEPLHSEDYDIDVGLNFHLSRNDYSPVQVKQWVYEALQSGNRTVEYKRPCVRVQYHRAGGVLYHVDLAIYSGHAYNRDNRTYLAKGFIGSGPADKIWEVAEPKRLMETFQQKFQYQDGHREHFRRVIRFLKRWKDVNFSTNGNERPTGIAMTACALNWFRVGTRYNLPDGKHYYDDLTALKNLAGSILNQFDFGNRISIHLPVAPYNNLFEKMSDKQMQNFKIKLAGLISVHLRNAEEAPNAFLACSALRHAFGNDFPLP
;
A
#
# COMPACT_ATOMS: atom_id res chain seq x y z
N MET A 1 -6.07 -8.15 -0.60
CA MET A 1 -5.29 -8.27 0.67
C MET A 1 -6.11 -7.95 1.92
N GLY A 2 -7.25 -7.22 1.83
CA GLY A 2 -8.06 -6.90 3.03
C GLY A 2 -7.43 -5.85 3.94
N THR A 3 -6.61 -4.97 3.37
CA THR A 3 -5.87 -3.90 4.06
C THR A 3 -6.11 -2.54 3.40
N GLY A 4 -7.22 -2.39 2.66
CA GLY A 4 -7.67 -1.09 2.16
C GLY A 4 -8.07 -0.18 3.32
N ILE A 5 -7.94 1.12 3.13
CA ILE A 5 -8.31 2.14 4.11
C ILE A 5 -9.12 3.21 3.39
N GLU A 6 -9.98 3.89 4.14
CA GLU A 6 -10.65 5.07 3.63
C GLU A 6 -9.61 6.20 3.45
N PRO A 7 -9.64 6.90 2.31
CA PRO A 7 -8.74 8.02 2.05
C PRO A 7 -9.04 9.19 3.01
N LEU A 8 -8.14 10.16 3.04
CA LEU A 8 -8.44 11.45 3.67
C LEU A 8 -9.50 12.20 2.86
N HIS A 9 -10.27 13.11 3.48
CA HIS A 9 -11.36 13.83 2.80
C HIS A 9 -10.96 14.60 1.53
N SER A 10 -9.66 14.90 1.37
CA SER A 10 -9.11 15.57 0.19
C SER A 10 -8.60 14.61 -0.90
N GLU A 11 -8.71 13.30 -0.68
CA GLU A 11 -8.20 12.26 -1.57
C GLU A 11 -9.34 11.33 -2.02
N ASP A 12 -9.25 10.85 -3.25
CA ASP A 12 -10.24 9.93 -3.81
C ASP A 12 -10.04 8.51 -3.30
N TYR A 13 -11.13 7.75 -3.22
CA TYR A 13 -11.04 6.31 -2.97
C TYR A 13 -10.41 5.60 -4.17
N ASP A 14 -9.37 4.79 -3.92
CA ASP A 14 -8.59 4.07 -4.93
C ASP A 14 -9.03 2.61 -5.04
N ILE A 15 -9.35 2.16 -6.25
CA ILE A 15 -9.76 0.79 -6.57
C ILE A 15 -8.84 0.21 -7.65
N ASP A 16 -7.98 -0.72 -7.26
CA ASP A 16 -7.14 -1.46 -8.20
C ASP A 16 -7.90 -2.64 -8.84
N VAL A 17 -7.95 -2.70 -10.17
CA VAL A 17 -8.52 -3.81 -10.95
C VAL A 17 -7.50 -4.37 -11.94
N GLY A 18 -7.24 -5.68 -11.87
CA GLY A 18 -6.40 -6.36 -12.85
C GLY A 18 -7.22 -6.92 -14.02
N LEU A 19 -6.96 -6.45 -15.24
CA LEU A 19 -7.51 -7.00 -16.48
C LEU A 19 -6.55 -8.04 -17.06
N ASN A 20 -6.88 -9.32 -16.94
CA ASN A 20 -6.06 -10.42 -17.44
C ASN A 20 -6.51 -10.85 -18.84
N PHE A 21 -5.86 -10.32 -19.87
CA PHE A 21 -6.19 -10.60 -21.26
C PHE A 21 -5.70 -11.97 -21.72
N HIS A 22 -6.50 -12.59 -22.58
CA HIS A 22 -6.20 -13.84 -23.26
C HIS A 22 -5.37 -13.61 -24.53
N LEU A 23 -4.18 -13.04 -24.36
CA LEU A 23 -3.27 -12.68 -25.47
C LEU A 23 -1.81 -12.89 -25.09
N SER A 24 -0.96 -13.11 -26.10
CA SER A 24 0.49 -13.16 -25.91
C SER A 24 1.11 -11.77 -25.96
N ARG A 25 2.14 -11.54 -25.14
CA ARG A 25 2.95 -10.31 -25.20
C ARG A 25 3.70 -10.11 -26.52
N ASN A 26 3.87 -11.19 -27.30
CA ASN A 26 4.57 -11.18 -28.59
C ASN A 26 3.65 -10.74 -29.74
N ASP A 27 2.34 -10.84 -29.57
CA ASP A 27 1.36 -10.52 -30.62
C ASP A 27 0.99 -9.02 -30.59
N TYR A 28 1.06 -8.38 -29.42
CA TYR A 28 0.65 -6.99 -29.20
C TYR A 28 1.61 -6.24 -28.29
N SER A 29 1.84 -4.96 -28.62
CA SER A 29 2.63 -4.08 -27.75
C SER A 29 1.86 -3.70 -26.48
N PRO A 30 2.55 -3.39 -25.36
CA PRO A 30 1.87 -2.99 -24.11
C PRO A 30 1.06 -1.70 -24.29
N VAL A 31 1.54 -0.78 -25.13
CA VAL A 31 0.84 0.47 -25.44
C VAL A 31 -0.45 0.21 -26.20
N GLN A 32 -0.43 -0.70 -27.18
CA GLN A 32 -1.61 -1.02 -28.00
C GLN A 32 -2.74 -1.60 -27.15
N VAL A 33 -2.44 -2.56 -26.26
CA VAL A 33 -3.47 -3.15 -25.39
C VAL A 33 -4.02 -2.11 -24.41
N LYS A 34 -3.17 -1.24 -23.87
CA LYS A 34 -3.62 -0.12 -23.03
C LYS A 34 -4.49 0.88 -23.77
N GLN A 35 -4.21 1.11 -25.05
CA GLN A 35 -5.00 1.98 -25.89
C GLN A 35 -6.42 1.45 -26.09
N TRP A 36 -6.58 0.15 -26.34
CA TRP A 36 -7.92 -0.46 -26.45
C TRP A 36 -8.75 -0.25 -25.17
N VAL A 37 -8.14 -0.44 -24.00
CA VAL A 37 -8.83 -0.24 -22.71
C VAL A 37 -9.18 1.23 -22.51
N TYR A 38 -8.25 2.15 -22.80
CA TYR A 38 -8.51 3.58 -22.71
C TYR A 38 -9.67 4.01 -23.60
N GLU A 39 -9.66 3.61 -24.88
CA GLU A 39 -10.70 3.93 -25.85
C GLU A 39 -12.06 3.34 -25.46
N ALA A 40 -12.08 2.09 -24.98
CA ALA A 40 -13.32 1.46 -24.49
C ALA A 40 -13.91 2.18 -23.27
N LEU A 41 -13.07 2.87 -22.48
CA LEU A 41 -13.49 3.61 -21.29
C LEU A 41 -13.80 5.08 -21.57
N GLN A 42 -13.42 5.61 -22.75
CA GLN A 42 -13.71 6.98 -23.21
C GLN A 42 -15.19 7.18 -23.56
N SER A 43 -16.07 7.07 -22.57
CA SER A 43 -17.50 7.32 -22.73
C SER A 43 -18.15 7.80 -21.44
N GLY A 44 -19.18 8.65 -21.55
CA GLY A 44 -19.99 9.13 -20.43
C GLY A 44 -19.34 10.21 -19.55
N ASN A 45 -19.84 10.34 -18.31
CA ASN A 45 -19.41 11.34 -17.32
C ASN A 45 -18.21 10.87 -16.47
N ARG A 46 -17.11 10.49 -17.13
CA ARG A 46 -15.88 10.04 -16.46
C ARG A 46 -14.64 10.56 -17.19
N THR A 47 -13.58 10.79 -16.44
CA THR A 47 -12.28 11.15 -17.01
C THR A 47 -11.41 9.91 -17.08
N VAL A 48 -10.81 9.64 -18.23
CA VAL A 48 -9.89 8.51 -18.41
C VAL A 48 -8.49 9.04 -18.63
N GLU A 49 -7.52 8.52 -17.90
CA GLU A 49 -6.13 8.96 -17.96
C GLU A 49 -5.19 7.76 -18.11
N TYR A 50 -4.17 7.90 -18.95
CA TYR A 50 -3.05 6.96 -18.93
C TYR A 50 -2.17 7.22 -17.71
N LYS A 51 -1.96 6.21 -16.88
CA LYS A 51 -0.82 6.16 -15.96
C LYS A 51 0.22 5.21 -16.54
N ARG A 52 1.48 5.26 -16.06
CA ARG A 52 2.49 4.29 -16.53
C ARG A 52 2.07 2.83 -16.30
N PRO A 53 1.61 2.41 -15.10
CA PRO A 53 1.26 1.00 -14.83
C PRO A 53 -0.19 0.61 -15.17
N CYS A 54 -1.09 1.56 -15.41
CA CYS A 54 -2.53 1.29 -15.55
C CYS A 54 -3.22 2.32 -16.45
N VAL A 55 -4.51 2.12 -16.69
CA VAL A 55 -5.45 3.14 -17.18
C VAL A 55 -6.34 3.53 -16.01
N ARG A 56 -6.35 4.81 -15.62
CA ARG A 56 -7.16 5.34 -14.52
C ARG A 56 -8.49 5.85 -15.05
N VAL A 57 -9.57 5.51 -14.37
CA VAL A 57 -10.91 6.06 -14.61
C VAL A 57 -11.37 6.81 -13.39
N GLN A 58 -11.57 8.11 -13.53
CA GLN A 58 -12.11 8.99 -12.50
C GLN A 58 -13.63 9.10 -12.64
N TYR A 59 -14.35 8.75 -11.57
CA TYR A 59 -15.80 8.93 -11.48
C TYR A 59 -16.15 10.19 -10.69
N HIS A 60 -17.11 10.95 -11.22
CA HIS A 60 -17.54 12.24 -10.67
C HIS A 60 -19.01 12.19 -10.26
N ARG A 61 -19.38 12.89 -9.19
CA ARG A 61 -20.77 13.09 -8.76
C ARG A 61 -20.99 14.55 -8.38
N ALA A 62 -21.99 15.20 -8.98
CA ALA A 62 -22.36 16.60 -8.69
C ALA A 62 -21.18 17.60 -8.76
N GLY A 63 -20.26 17.41 -9.71
CA GLY A 63 -19.07 18.27 -9.88
C GLY A 63 -17.91 17.96 -8.93
N GLY A 64 -18.09 17.05 -7.97
CA GLY A 64 -17.04 16.53 -7.10
C GLY A 64 -16.50 15.18 -7.55
N VAL A 65 -15.24 14.93 -7.22
CA VAL A 65 -14.58 13.65 -7.48
C VAL A 65 -15.00 12.64 -6.40
N LEU A 66 -15.37 11.41 -6.80
CA LEU A 66 -15.91 10.40 -5.87
C LEU A 66 -14.89 9.29 -5.57
N TYR A 67 -14.41 8.62 -6.62
CA TYR A 67 -13.40 7.57 -6.55
C TYR A 67 -12.74 7.40 -7.92
N HIS A 68 -11.58 6.76 -7.94
CA HIS A 68 -10.96 6.29 -9.17
C HIS A 68 -10.78 4.78 -9.19
N VAL A 69 -10.76 4.24 -10.41
CA VAL A 69 -10.44 2.84 -10.67
C VAL A 69 -9.18 2.78 -11.52
N ASP A 70 -8.15 2.14 -11.01
CA ASP A 70 -6.89 1.89 -11.72
C ASP A 70 -6.92 0.50 -12.35
N LEU A 71 -7.05 0.45 -13.68
CA LEU A 71 -7.08 -0.78 -14.45
C LEU A 71 -5.66 -1.17 -14.90
N ALA A 72 -5.03 -2.07 -14.15
CA ALA A 72 -3.76 -2.69 -14.50
C ALA A 72 -3.99 -3.78 -15.56
N ILE A 73 -3.23 -3.74 -16.65
CA ILE A 73 -3.50 -4.56 -17.83
C ILE A 73 -2.44 -5.64 -17.97
N TYR A 74 -2.88 -6.89 -18.05
CA TYR A 74 -2.01 -8.04 -18.05
C TYR A 74 -2.16 -8.91 -19.29
N SER A 75 -1.04 -9.42 -19.81
CA SER A 75 -1.01 -10.58 -20.69
C SER A 75 -0.91 -11.84 -19.82
N GLY A 76 -1.90 -12.73 -19.92
CA GLY A 76 -2.04 -13.87 -19.04
C GLY A 76 -1.04 -15.00 -19.31
N HIS A 77 -0.54 -15.62 -18.25
CA HIS A 77 0.47 -16.70 -18.33
C HIS A 77 0.16 -17.82 -19.33
N ALA A 78 -1.10 -18.27 -19.44
CA ALA A 78 -1.51 -19.33 -20.35
C ALA A 78 -1.29 -19.01 -21.84
N TYR A 79 -1.06 -17.73 -22.18
CA TYR A 79 -0.87 -17.24 -23.54
C TYR A 79 0.57 -16.81 -23.82
N ASN A 80 1.49 -17.02 -22.87
CA ASN A 80 2.91 -16.73 -23.02
C ASN A 80 3.71 -18.04 -22.97
N ARG A 81 4.66 -18.20 -23.91
CA ARG A 81 5.46 -19.44 -24.05
C ARG A 81 6.26 -19.81 -22.79
N ASP A 82 6.59 -18.83 -21.96
CA ASP A 82 7.32 -19.02 -20.71
C ASP A 82 6.41 -19.15 -19.48
N ASN A 83 5.09 -19.27 -19.66
CA ASN A 83 4.09 -19.41 -18.61
C ASN A 83 4.15 -18.28 -17.57
N ARG A 84 4.52 -17.05 -17.98
CA ARG A 84 4.58 -15.87 -17.10
C ARG A 84 3.47 -14.87 -17.42
N THR A 85 3.00 -14.19 -16.37
CA THR A 85 2.08 -13.05 -16.52
C THR A 85 2.88 -11.76 -16.66
N TYR A 86 2.41 -10.87 -17.54
CA TYR A 86 3.09 -9.61 -17.84
C TYR A 86 2.18 -8.42 -17.64
N LEU A 87 2.63 -7.39 -16.92
CA LEU A 87 1.98 -6.09 -16.78
C LEU A 87 2.38 -5.16 -17.92
N ALA A 88 1.39 -4.59 -18.61
CA ALA A 88 1.60 -3.55 -19.60
C ALA A 88 2.01 -2.23 -18.92
N LYS A 89 3.18 -1.71 -19.28
CA LYS A 89 3.65 -0.39 -18.85
C LYS A 89 3.91 0.54 -20.04
N GLY A 90 3.71 1.83 -19.78
CA GLY A 90 3.86 2.90 -20.77
C GLY A 90 2.56 3.27 -21.47
N PHE A 91 2.62 4.28 -22.32
CA PHE A 91 1.54 4.77 -23.19
C PHE A 91 2.18 5.54 -24.36
N ILE A 92 1.39 6.07 -25.29
CA ILE A 92 1.89 6.66 -26.54
C ILE A 92 2.98 7.73 -26.32
N GLY A 93 2.80 8.58 -25.30
CA GLY A 93 3.75 9.63 -24.89
C GLY A 93 4.92 9.17 -24.01
N SER A 94 5.03 7.89 -23.65
CA SER A 94 6.17 7.37 -22.90
C SER A 94 7.43 7.22 -23.78
N GLY A 95 8.60 7.33 -23.16
CA GLY A 95 9.87 6.99 -23.82
C GLY A 95 9.95 5.49 -24.16
N PRO A 96 10.79 5.08 -25.13
CA PRO A 96 10.89 3.67 -25.55
C PRO A 96 11.18 2.70 -24.40
N ALA A 97 12.07 3.07 -23.46
CA ALA A 97 12.43 2.25 -22.31
C ALA A 97 11.26 2.03 -21.31
N ASP A 98 10.22 2.85 -21.37
CA ASP A 98 9.06 2.77 -20.49
C ASP A 98 7.89 1.98 -21.08
N LYS A 99 7.97 1.61 -22.36
CA LYS A 99 6.94 0.87 -23.10
C LYS A 99 7.23 -0.63 -23.05
N ILE A 100 7.00 -1.25 -21.88
CA ILE A 100 7.42 -2.63 -21.61
C ILE A 100 6.28 -3.53 -21.15
N TRP A 101 6.43 -4.82 -21.46
CA TRP A 101 5.75 -5.90 -20.75
C TRP A 101 6.64 -6.34 -19.58
N GLU A 102 6.31 -5.91 -18.37
CA GLU A 102 7.07 -6.27 -17.16
C GLU A 102 6.54 -7.58 -16.56
N VAL A 103 7.42 -8.52 -16.21
CA VAL A 103 7.00 -9.75 -15.49
C VAL A 103 6.36 -9.36 -14.17
N ALA A 104 5.16 -9.87 -13.89
CA ALA A 104 4.44 -9.60 -12.65
C ALA A 104 3.70 -10.83 -12.16
N GLU A 105 3.66 -11.03 -10.83
CA GLU A 105 2.96 -12.15 -10.20
C GLU A 105 1.91 -11.67 -9.17
N PRO A 106 0.89 -10.89 -9.56
CA PRO A 106 -0.07 -10.30 -8.62
C PRO A 106 -0.88 -11.35 -7.84
N LYS A 107 -1.20 -12.49 -8.45
CA LYS A 107 -1.88 -13.62 -7.79
C LYS A 107 -1.01 -14.25 -6.71
N ARG A 108 0.24 -14.58 -7.04
CA ARG A 108 1.21 -15.13 -6.09
C ARG A 108 1.50 -14.18 -4.94
N LEU A 109 1.57 -12.87 -5.20
CA LEU A 109 1.69 -11.85 -4.15
C LEU A 109 0.50 -11.90 -3.18
N MET A 110 -0.72 -12.03 -3.71
CA MET A 110 -1.93 -12.19 -2.91
C MET A 110 -1.88 -13.46 -2.06
N GLU A 111 -1.48 -14.58 -2.66
CA GLU A 111 -1.32 -15.87 -1.98
C GLU A 111 -0.28 -15.80 -0.86
N THR A 112 0.90 -15.23 -1.13
CA THR A 112 1.94 -15.01 -0.12
C THR A 112 1.39 -14.19 1.05
N PHE A 113 0.60 -13.16 0.77
CA PHE A 113 -0.05 -12.38 1.83
C PHE A 113 -1.08 -13.20 2.62
N GLN A 114 -1.91 -13.98 1.93
CA GLN A 114 -2.97 -14.80 2.54
C GLN A 114 -2.43 -15.98 3.36
N GLN A 115 -1.25 -16.50 3.02
CA GLN A 115 -0.58 -17.56 3.76
C GLN A 115 -0.06 -17.08 5.13
N LYS A 116 0.23 -15.78 5.26
CA LYS A 116 0.61 -15.20 6.56
C LYS A 116 -0.57 -15.32 7.54
N PHE A 117 -0.34 -16.05 8.62
CA PHE A 117 -1.33 -16.38 9.65
C PHE A 117 -2.55 -17.17 9.16
N GLN A 118 -2.36 -18.06 8.18
CA GLN A 118 -3.52 -18.63 7.50
C GLN A 118 -4.47 -19.44 8.40
N TYR A 119 -3.93 -20.02 9.48
CA TYR A 119 -4.68 -20.84 10.44
C TYR A 119 -4.80 -20.17 11.82
N GLN A 120 -4.54 -18.86 11.90
CA GLN A 120 -4.65 -18.09 13.13
C GLN A 120 -5.47 -16.82 12.89
N ASP A 121 -6.81 -16.96 12.82
CA ASP A 121 -7.70 -15.87 12.42
C ASP A 121 -7.52 -14.60 13.27
N GLY A 122 -7.33 -14.74 14.58
CA GLY A 122 -7.02 -13.61 15.45
C GLY A 122 -5.71 -12.90 15.08
N HIS A 123 -4.64 -13.63 14.76
CA HIS A 123 -3.38 -13.05 14.29
C HIS A 123 -3.54 -12.39 12.92
N ARG A 124 -4.30 -13.00 12.04
CA ARG A 124 -4.57 -12.50 10.69
C ARG A 124 -5.32 -11.17 10.73
N GLU A 125 -6.36 -11.06 11.55
CA GLU A 125 -7.10 -9.81 11.72
C GLU A 125 -6.26 -8.74 12.41
N HIS A 126 -5.50 -9.10 13.44
CA HIS A 126 -4.58 -8.17 14.09
C HIS A 126 -3.52 -7.64 13.10
N PHE A 127 -2.93 -8.53 12.30
CA PHE A 127 -1.98 -8.17 11.24
C PHE A 127 -2.59 -7.17 10.24
N ARG A 128 -3.83 -7.43 9.78
CA ARG A 128 -4.54 -6.53 8.85
C ARG A 128 -4.82 -5.17 9.48
N ARG A 129 -5.28 -5.11 10.74
CA ARG A 129 -5.55 -3.84 11.43
C ARG A 129 -4.29 -2.99 11.57
N VAL A 130 -3.18 -3.59 11.99
CA VAL A 130 -1.90 -2.87 12.17
C VAL A 130 -1.36 -2.35 10.83
N ILE A 131 -1.52 -3.09 9.73
CA ILE A 131 -1.20 -2.56 8.39
C ILE A 131 -2.07 -1.35 8.05
N ARG A 132 -3.38 -1.39 8.35
CA ARG A 132 -4.28 -0.26 8.08
C ARG A 132 -3.87 0.98 8.88
N PHE A 133 -3.47 0.84 10.14
CA PHE A 133 -2.94 1.98 10.92
C PHE A 133 -1.67 2.55 10.32
N LEU A 134 -0.71 1.70 9.91
CA LEU A 134 0.52 2.18 9.27
C LEU A 134 0.25 2.87 7.92
N LYS A 135 -0.71 2.36 7.14
CA LYS A 135 -1.18 2.99 5.91
C LYS A 135 -1.85 4.33 6.19
N ARG A 136 -2.71 4.42 7.22
CA ARG A 136 -3.37 5.67 7.59
C ARG A 136 -2.35 6.72 8.03
N TRP A 137 -1.39 6.32 8.86
CA TRP A 137 -0.31 7.19 9.31
C TRP A 137 0.46 7.80 8.14
N LYS A 138 0.85 7.01 7.12
CA LYS A 138 1.57 7.59 5.97
C LYS A 138 0.72 8.57 5.16
N ASP A 139 -0.60 8.39 5.10
CA ASP A 139 -1.47 9.30 4.34
C ASP A 139 -1.61 10.64 5.04
N VAL A 140 -1.67 10.64 6.38
CA VAL A 140 -1.71 11.86 7.20
C VAL A 140 -0.37 12.60 7.21
N ASN A 141 0.75 11.87 7.20
CA ASN A 141 2.04 12.46 7.56
C ASN A 141 2.95 12.78 6.36
N PHE A 142 2.57 12.44 5.14
CA PHE A 142 3.39 12.63 3.95
C PHE A 142 2.59 13.27 2.83
N SER A 143 3.25 14.09 2.01
CA SER A 143 2.64 14.66 0.81
C SER A 143 2.33 13.59 -0.23
N THR A 144 1.21 13.72 -0.94
CA THR A 144 0.91 12.92 -2.15
C THR A 144 1.85 13.25 -3.32
N ASN A 145 2.59 14.35 -3.24
CA ASN A 145 3.40 14.83 -4.35
C ASN A 145 4.75 14.09 -4.43
N GLY A 146 5.03 13.53 -5.61
CA GLY A 146 6.29 12.83 -5.88
C GLY A 146 6.36 11.46 -5.18
N ASN A 147 7.56 11.08 -4.73
CA ASN A 147 7.83 9.77 -4.13
C ASN A 147 8.04 9.84 -2.61
N GLU A 148 7.68 10.93 -1.94
CA GLU A 148 7.95 11.12 -0.51
C GLU A 148 7.10 10.19 0.37
N ARG A 149 5.84 9.98 -0.01
CA ARG A 149 4.93 9.07 0.70
C ARG A 149 5.24 7.61 0.33
N PRO A 150 5.53 6.73 1.31
CA PRO A 150 5.67 5.30 1.05
C PRO A 150 4.42 4.72 0.38
N THR A 151 4.57 3.77 -0.54
CA THR A 151 3.41 3.15 -1.18
C THR A 151 2.67 2.23 -0.20
N GLY A 152 1.37 1.99 -0.43
CA GLY A 152 0.59 1.04 0.37
C GLY A 152 1.16 -0.38 0.34
N ILE A 153 1.74 -0.78 -0.81
CA ILE A 153 2.41 -2.07 -0.93
C ILE A 153 3.73 -2.12 -0.16
N ALA A 154 4.50 -1.03 -0.11
CA ALA A 154 5.70 -0.96 0.73
C ALA A 154 5.38 -1.18 2.22
N MET A 155 4.34 -0.53 2.74
CA MET A 155 3.88 -0.74 4.13
C MET A 155 3.42 -2.18 4.37
N THR A 156 2.75 -2.78 3.38
CA THR A 156 2.29 -4.17 3.46
C THR A 156 3.48 -5.15 3.45
N ALA A 157 4.48 -4.91 2.61
CA ALA A 157 5.70 -5.71 2.56
C ALA A 157 6.50 -5.60 3.87
N CYS A 158 6.61 -4.40 4.45
CA CYS A 158 7.26 -4.21 5.75
C CYS A 158 6.59 -5.07 6.83
N ALA A 159 5.26 -5.04 6.87
CA ALA A 159 4.50 -5.85 7.82
C ALA A 159 4.67 -7.35 7.55
N LEU A 160 4.67 -7.81 6.29
CA LEU A 160 4.89 -9.24 5.98
C LEU A 160 6.19 -9.77 6.58
N ASN A 161 7.24 -8.96 6.53
CA ASN A 161 8.58 -9.31 7.00
C ASN A 161 8.74 -9.15 8.51
N TRP A 162 8.20 -8.08 9.10
CA TRP A 162 8.59 -7.65 10.45
C TRP A 162 7.45 -7.53 11.46
N PHE A 163 6.20 -7.76 11.06
CA PHE A 163 5.10 -7.77 12.01
C PHE A 163 5.24 -8.92 13.03
N ARG A 164 4.99 -8.59 14.29
CA ARG A 164 4.86 -9.54 15.39
C ARG A 164 3.54 -9.28 16.10
N VAL A 165 2.87 -10.35 16.51
CA VAL A 165 1.61 -10.26 17.25
C VAL A 165 1.86 -9.57 18.59
N GLY A 166 1.23 -8.44 18.82
CA GLY A 166 1.16 -7.80 20.13
C GLY A 166 0.03 -8.38 20.97
N THR A 167 0.31 -8.72 22.23
CA THR A 167 -0.73 -9.08 23.19
C THR A 167 -0.47 -8.44 24.53
N ARG A 168 -1.54 -8.20 25.29
CA ARG A 168 -1.48 -7.81 26.69
C ARG A 168 -2.21 -8.85 27.53
N TYR A 169 -1.63 -9.18 28.68
CA TYR A 169 -2.26 -10.07 29.64
C TYR A 169 -3.17 -9.27 30.57
N ASN A 170 -4.42 -9.69 30.71
CA ASN A 170 -5.38 -9.09 31.62
C ASN A 170 -5.48 -9.95 32.88
N LEU A 171 -4.93 -9.45 33.99
CA LEU A 171 -4.92 -10.16 35.28
C LEU A 171 -6.33 -10.55 35.78
N PRO A 172 -7.35 -9.67 35.72
CA PRO A 172 -8.69 -9.98 36.23
C PRO A 172 -9.37 -11.21 35.63
N ASP A 173 -9.19 -11.48 34.33
CA ASP A 173 -9.81 -12.64 33.66
C ASP A 173 -8.82 -13.72 33.21
N GLY A 174 -7.52 -13.50 33.44
CA GLY A 174 -6.45 -14.42 33.11
C GLY A 174 -6.22 -14.64 31.61
N LYS A 175 -6.64 -13.72 30.74
CA LYS A 175 -6.58 -13.88 29.28
C LYS A 175 -5.62 -12.91 28.60
N HIS A 176 -5.12 -13.34 27.44
CA HIS A 176 -4.40 -12.45 26.50
C HIS A 176 -5.37 -11.80 25.52
N TYR A 177 -5.21 -10.49 25.35
CA TYR A 177 -5.93 -9.70 24.35
C TYR A 177 -4.95 -9.15 23.34
N TYR A 178 -5.39 -9.01 22.08
CA TYR A 178 -4.59 -8.32 21.08
C TYR A 178 -4.41 -6.86 21.46
N ASP A 179 -3.16 -6.41 21.35
CA ASP A 179 -2.75 -5.05 21.66
C ASP A 179 -2.19 -4.40 20.39
N ASP A 180 -3.08 -3.67 19.71
CA ASP A 180 -2.79 -3.02 18.43
C ASP A 180 -1.76 -1.89 18.58
N LEU A 181 -1.76 -1.16 19.71
CA LEU A 181 -0.81 -0.08 20.00
C LEU A 181 0.61 -0.64 20.13
N THR A 182 0.75 -1.68 20.95
CA THR A 182 2.01 -2.40 21.14
C THR A 182 2.50 -3.02 19.83
N ALA A 183 1.62 -3.68 19.07
CA ALA A 183 2.00 -4.30 17.81
C ALA A 183 2.45 -3.27 16.76
N LEU A 184 1.77 -2.14 16.67
CA LEU A 184 2.15 -1.06 15.77
C LEU A 184 3.49 -0.44 16.16
N LYS A 185 3.70 -0.17 17.46
CA LYS A 185 4.99 0.33 17.99
C LYS A 185 6.13 -0.63 17.67
N ASN A 186 5.93 -1.93 17.88
CA ASN A 186 6.91 -2.97 17.56
C ASN A 186 7.19 -3.08 16.06
N LEU A 187 6.15 -3.00 15.21
CA LEU A 187 6.33 -2.99 13.76
C LEU A 187 7.10 -1.75 13.30
N ALA A 188 6.72 -0.56 13.76
CA ALA A 188 7.40 0.69 13.43
C ALA A 188 8.86 0.67 13.88
N GLY A 189 9.13 0.19 15.10
CA GLY A 189 10.50 0.01 15.60
C GLY A 189 11.29 -1.01 14.78
N SER A 190 10.66 -2.11 14.38
CA SER A 190 11.29 -3.11 13.52
C SER A 190 11.64 -2.52 12.15
N ILE A 191 10.77 -1.73 11.53
CA ILE A 191 11.05 -1.00 10.28
C ILE A 191 12.20 -0.01 10.49
N LEU A 192 12.18 0.76 11.57
CA LEU A 192 13.20 1.77 11.87
C LEU A 192 14.60 1.14 11.98
N ASN A 193 14.69 -0.07 12.54
CA ASN A 193 15.94 -0.83 12.68
C ASN A 193 16.48 -1.39 11.34
N GLN A 194 15.75 -1.25 10.24
CA GLN A 194 16.18 -1.72 8.90
C GLN A 194 16.82 -0.59 8.09
N PHE A 195 16.84 0.63 8.62
CA PHE A 195 17.58 1.72 8.00
C PHE A 195 19.07 1.51 8.20
N ASP A 196 19.82 1.52 7.09
CA ASP A 196 21.27 1.45 7.11
C ASP A 196 21.92 2.77 7.57
N PHE A 197 23.26 2.78 7.59
CA PHE A 197 24.06 3.97 7.93
C PHE A 197 23.85 5.15 6.97
N GLY A 198 23.43 4.88 5.73
CA GLY A 198 23.05 5.89 4.74
C GLY A 198 21.62 6.41 4.90
N ASN A 199 20.92 6.02 5.98
CA ASN A 199 19.51 6.29 6.20
C ASN A 199 18.61 5.75 5.08
N ARG A 200 18.97 4.63 4.46
CA ARG A 200 18.13 3.95 3.47
C ARG A 200 17.56 2.67 4.03
N ILE A 201 16.32 2.38 3.65
CA ILE A 201 15.68 1.08 3.85
C ILE A 201 15.45 0.45 2.47
N SER A 202 15.63 -0.86 2.40
CA SER A 202 15.35 -1.64 1.19
C SER A 202 14.37 -2.75 1.51
N ILE A 203 13.30 -2.84 0.73
CA ILE A 203 12.38 -3.96 0.81
C ILE A 203 11.92 -4.34 -0.59
N HIS A 204 12.07 -5.61 -0.93
CA HIS A 204 11.72 -6.10 -2.25
C HIS A 204 10.34 -6.76 -2.23
N LEU A 205 9.65 -6.76 -3.37
CA LEU A 205 8.51 -7.63 -3.54
C LEU A 205 8.93 -9.09 -3.32
N PRO A 206 8.12 -9.92 -2.64
CA PRO A 206 8.41 -11.34 -2.46
C PRO A 206 8.20 -12.18 -3.74
N VAL A 207 7.76 -11.54 -4.82
CA VAL A 207 7.44 -12.14 -6.12
C VAL A 207 7.94 -11.21 -7.24
N ALA A 208 7.95 -11.69 -8.48
CA ALA A 208 8.38 -10.89 -9.61
C ALA A 208 7.57 -9.57 -9.73
N PRO A 209 8.23 -8.44 -10.05
CA PRO A 209 9.61 -8.32 -10.53
C PRO A 209 10.70 -8.24 -9.44
N TYR A 210 10.39 -8.49 -8.17
CA TYR A 210 11.34 -8.40 -7.05
C TYR A 210 12.01 -7.02 -6.91
N ASN A 211 11.39 -5.95 -7.41
CA ASN A 211 11.97 -4.61 -7.32
C ASN A 211 11.92 -4.07 -5.89
N ASN A 212 12.82 -3.14 -5.57
CA ASN A 212 12.83 -2.48 -4.27
C ASN A 212 11.71 -1.43 -4.22
N LEU A 213 10.80 -1.58 -3.26
CA LEU A 213 9.62 -0.72 -3.10
C LEU A 213 9.94 0.69 -2.63
N PHE A 214 11.18 0.95 -2.20
CA PHE A 214 11.69 2.26 -1.80
C PHE A 214 12.69 2.86 -2.81
N GLU A 215 12.92 2.20 -3.96
CA GLU A 215 13.96 2.60 -4.93
C GLU A 215 13.80 4.03 -5.47
N LYS A 216 12.58 4.54 -5.55
CA LYS A 216 12.27 5.87 -6.10
C LYS A 216 12.42 7.02 -5.11
N MET A 217 12.63 6.73 -3.82
CA MET A 217 12.83 7.76 -2.82
C MET A 217 14.26 8.28 -2.88
N SER A 218 14.40 9.61 -2.96
CA SER A 218 15.68 10.28 -2.78
C SER A 218 16.19 10.14 -1.35
N ASP A 219 17.47 10.40 -1.11
CA ASP A 219 18.06 10.29 0.23
C ASP A 219 17.38 11.23 1.23
N LYS A 220 16.99 12.44 0.78
CA LYS A 220 16.22 13.39 1.61
C LYS A 220 14.83 12.84 1.96
N GLN A 221 14.14 12.19 1.01
CA GLN A 221 12.84 11.56 1.26
C GLN A 221 12.97 10.37 2.21
N MET A 222 14.00 9.54 2.05
CA MET A 222 14.34 8.44 2.96
C MET A 222 14.63 8.94 4.38
N GLN A 223 15.44 9.99 4.53
CA GLN A 223 15.71 10.61 5.82
C GLN A 223 14.44 11.15 6.47
N ASN A 224 13.58 11.84 5.71
CA ASN A 224 12.30 12.33 6.22
C ASN A 224 11.38 11.19 6.66
N PHE A 225 11.33 10.09 5.89
CA PHE A 225 10.60 8.88 6.26
C PHE A 225 11.11 8.31 7.60
N LYS A 226 12.44 8.19 7.76
CA LYS A 226 13.07 7.74 9.02
C LYS A 226 12.69 8.64 10.21
N ILE A 227 12.80 9.96 10.04
CA ILE A 227 12.49 10.95 11.09
C ILE A 227 11.01 10.85 11.50
N LYS A 228 10.09 10.83 10.54
CA LYS A 228 8.64 10.71 10.81
C LYS A 228 8.31 9.38 11.46
N LEU A 229 8.93 8.28 11.02
CA LEU A 229 8.73 6.96 11.63
C LEU A 229 9.25 6.92 13.09
N ALA A 230 10.39 7.55 13.35
CA ALA A 230 10.90 7.71 14.72
C ALA A 230 9.93 8.55 15.57
N GLY A 231 9.40 9.65 15.02
CA GLY A 231 8.40 10.50 15.69
C GLY A 231 7.07 9.78 15.98
N LEU A 232 6.62 8.89 15.07
CA LEU A 232 5.49 8.00 15.35
C LEU A 232 5.71 7.22 16.65
N ILE A 233 6.88 6.61 16.80
CA ILE A 233 7.20 5.77 17.96
C ILE A 233 7.40 6.61 19.23
N SER A 234 8.30 7.60 19.16
CA SER A 234 8.82 8.29 20.35
C SER A 234 7.90 9.38 20.88
N VAL A 235 6.99 9.89 20.04
CA VAL A 235 6.06 10.95 20.40
C VAL A 235 4.63 10.41 20.38
N HIS A 236 4.10 10.03 19.22
CA HIS A 236 2.66 9.78 19.08
C HIS A 236 2.20 8.51 19.81
N LEU A 237 2.87 7.39 19.60
CA LEU A 237 2.51 6.12 20.25
C LEU A 237 2.89 6.11 21.73
N ARG A 238 4.03 6.72 22.11
CA ARG A 238 4.43 6.87 23.51
C ARG A 238 3.43 7.73 24.30
N ASN A 239 3.05 8.90 23.78
CA ASN A 239 2.10 9.77 24.47
C ASN A 239 0.74 9.08 24.67
N ALA A 240 0.31 8.22 23.74
CA ALA A 240 -0.92 7.46 23.88
C ALA A 240 -0.81 6.33 24.93
N GLU A 241 0.36 5.69 25.02
CA GLU A 241 0.67 4.64 26.01
C GLU A 241 0.75 5.21 27.43
N GLU A 242 1.32 6.41 27.59
CA GLU A 242 1.51 7.09 28.87
C GLU A 242 0.29 7.93 29.31
N ALA A 243 -0.72 8.06 28.45
CA ALA A 243 -1.90 8.87 28.74
C ALA A 243 -2.72 8.30 29.91
N PRO A 244 -3.24 9.15 30.81
CA PRO A 244 -3.92 8.69 32.02
C PRO A 244 -5.34 8.16 31.76
N ASN A 245 -5.89 8.38 30.57
CA ASN A 245 -7.20 7.87 30.18
C ASN A 245 -7.33 7.73 28.66
N ALA A 246 -8.36 6.98 28.24
CA ALA A 246 -8.59 6.65 26.84
C ALA A 246 -8.87 7.87 25.95
N PHE A 247 -9.53 8.91 26.48
CA PHE A 247 -9.78 10.15 25.74
C PHE A 247 -8.48 10.85 25.36
N LEU A 248 -7.58 11.06 26.33
CA LEU A 248 -6.27 11.68 26.10
C LEU A 248 -5.38 10.81 25.22
N ALA A 249 -5.42 9.48 25.40
CA ALA A 249 -4.69 8.56 24.53
C ALA A 249 -5.14 8.70 23.07
N CYS A 250 -6.45 8.64 22.82
CA CYS A 250 -7.00 8.77 21.46
C CYS A 250 -6.78 10.17 20.88
N SER A 251 -6.83 11.22 21.72
CA SER A 251 -6.48 12.58 21.31
C SER A 251 -5.02 12.69 20.87
N ALA A 252 -4.09 12.03 21.55
CA ALA A 252 -2.69 11.97 21.12
C ALA A 252 -2.54 11.24 19.77
N LEU A 253 -3.29 10.15 19.59
CA LEU A 253 -3.28 9.36 18.35
C LEU A 253 -3.84 10.10 17.14
N ARG A 254 -4.73 11.08 17.32
CA ARG A 254 -5.23 11.94 16.22
C ARG A 254 -4.11 12.68 15.50
N HIS A 255 -3.02 13.04 16.17
CA HIS A 255 -1.87 13.66 15.51
C HIS A 255 -1.19 12.73 14.51
N ALA A 256 -1.22 11.40 14.75
CA ALA A 256 -0.63 10.41 13.85
C ALA A 256 -1.62 9.91 12.78
N PHE A 257 -2.92 9.80 13.11
CA PHE A 257 -3.90 9.10 12.26
C PHE A 257 -5.02 10.00 11.70
N GLY A 258 -5.03 11.28 12.03
CA GLY A 258 -6.00 12.25 11.56
C GLY A 258 -7.13 12.50 12.55
N ASN A 259 -7.89 13.57 12.30
CA ASN A 259 -8.95 14.06 13.19
C ASN A 259 -10.17 13.13 13.29
N ASP A 260 -10.34 12.24 12.32
CA ASP A 260 -11.39 11.23 12.29
C ASP A 260 -11.06 9.97 13.10
N PHE A 261 -9.85 9.87 13.68
CA PHE A 261 -9.58 8.85 14.68
C PHE A 261 -10.56 9.02 15.87
N PRO A 262 -11.26 7.95 16.28
CA PRO A 262 -12.38 8.07 17.21
C PRO A 262 -11.91 8.53 18.60
N LEU A 263 -12.74 9.34 19.27
CA LEU A 263 -12.61 9.64 20.69
C LEU A 263 -13.72 8.88 21.45
N PRO A 264 -13.40 8.26 22.60
CA PRO A 264 -14.38 7.64 23.48
C PRO A 264 -15.21 8.67 24.24
#